data_AF-A0A2D1CK91-F1
#
_entry.id   AF-A0A2D1CK91-F1
#
_cell.length_a   1.000
_cell.length_b   1.000
_cell.length_c   1.000
_cell.angle_alpha   90.00
_cell.angle_beta   90.00
_cell.angle_gamma   90.00
#
_symmetry.space_group_name_H-M   'P 1'
#
loop_
_entity.id
_entity.type
_entity.pdbx_description
1 polymer ?
#
loop_
_entity_poly.entity_id
_entity_poly.type
_entity_poly.pdbx_seq_one_letter_code
_entity_poly.pdbx_strand_id
1 'polypeptide(L)'
;VVLSSGTFMQGLIHIGERNFSGGRLGDPASLGLSDSLRQRGFPLGRLKTGTPPQLLASSIDFSSMEEQPGDPGVGFVHRNEPFVPPLPQISCYITHTTSATKQIIEENLHCSALYGGRIEGVGPRYCPSIEDKIVKFADKERHHIFLEPEGLYTQEIY
;
A
#
# COMPACT_ATOMS: atom_id res chain seq x y z
N VAL A 1 -18.74 2.19 24.08
CA VAL A 1 -18.26 1.34 22.95
C VAL A 1 -17.42 2.24 22.05
N VAL A 2 -16.22 1.80 21.68
CA VAL A 2 -15.38 2.48 20.67
C VAL A 2 -15.37 1.62 19.41
N LEU A 3 -15.67 2.21 18.25
CA LEU A 3 -15.67 1.52 16.96
C LEU A 3 -14.37 1.83 16.21
N SER A 4 -13.61 0.79 15.88
CA SER A 4 -12.32 0.88 15.17
C SER A 4 -12.20 -0.22 14.11
N SER A 5 -13.16 -0.27 13.18
CA SER A 5 -13.33 -1.37 12.21
C SER A 5 -12.25 -1.45 11.12
N GLY A 6 -11.36 -0.46 11.02
CA GLY A 6 -10.39 -0.37 9.92
C GLY A 6 -11.05 -0.51 8.54
N THR A 7 -10.47 -1.35 7.69
CA THR A 7 -10.94 -1.64 6.33
C THR A 7 -12.05 -2.70 6.25
N PHE A 8 -12.53 -3.22 7.38
CA PHE A 8 -13.41 -4.39 7.40
C PHE A 8 -14.89 -4.07 7.17
N MET A 9 -15.37 -2.86 7.43
CA MET A 9 -16.80 -2.54 7.34
C MET A 9 -17.28 -2.51 5.89
N GLN A 10 -18.08 -3.52 5.48
CA GLN A 10 -18.47 -3.72 4.08
C GLN A 10 -17.27 -3.60 3.10
N GLY A 11 -16.13 -4.17 3.52
CA GLY A 11 -14.89 -4.17 2.75
C GLY A 11 -15.04 -4.93 1.42
N LEU A 12 -14.45 -4.37 0.36
CA LEU A 12 -14.45 -4.95 -0.97
C LEU A 12 -13.04 -4.82 -1.55
N ILE A 13 -12.45 -5.95 -1.94
CA ILE A 13 -11.12 -6.01 -2.52
C ILE A 13 -11.25 -5.97 -4.03
N HIS A 14 -10.36 -5.22 -4.69
CA HIS A 14 -10.29 -5.12 -6.15
C HIS A 14 -8.90 -5.52 -6.64
N ILE A 15 -8.85 -6.44 -7.60
CA ILE A 15 -7.63 -6.86 -8.30
C ILE A 15 -7.95 -6.92 -9.79
N GLY A 16 -7.53 -5.87 -10.51
CA GLY A 16 -7.89 -5.67 -11.92
C GLY A 16 -9.41 -5.69 -12.12
N GLU A 17 -9.89 -6.70 -12.85
CA GLU A 17 -11.32 -6.88 -13.13
C GLU A 17 -12.07 -7.65 -12.05
N ARG A 18 -11.36 -8.36 -11.17
CA ARG A 18 -11.96 -9.17 -10.12
C ARG A 18 -12.22 -8.32 -8.88
N ASN A 19 -13.36 -8.54 -8.25
CA ASN A 19 -13.63 -8.03 -6.92
C ASN A 19 -14.31 -9.09 -6.06
N PHE A 20 -14.11 -9.01 -4.75
CA PHE A 20 -14.70 -9.91 -3.78
C PHE A 20 -14.75 -9.28 -2.39
N SER A 21 -15.71 -9.72 -1.57
CA SER A 21 -15.88 -9.24 -0.20
C SER A 21 -14.68 -9.63 0.66
N GLY A 22 -14.12 -8.67 1.39
CA GLY A 22 -12.97 -8.88 2.26
C GLY A 22 -12.55 -7.60 2.96
N GLY A 23 -12.13 -7.71 4.22
CA GLY A 23 -11.57 -6.58 4.97
C GLY A 23 -10.08 -6.37 4.67
N ARG A 24 -9.36 -7.48 4.53
CA ARG A 24 -7.97 -7.60 4.07
C ARG A 24 -7.86 -8.85 3.21
N LEU A 25 -6.80 -9.00 2.44
CA LEU A 25 -6.60 -10.21 1.65
C LEU A 25 -6.52 -11.42 2.60
N GLY A 26 -7.41 -12.40 2.40
CA GLY A 26 -7.54 -13.57 3.28
C GLY A 26 -8.53 -13.43 4.44
N ASP A 27 -8.94 -12.20 4.80
CA ASP A 27 -9.84 -11.94 5.92
C ASP A 27 -11.24 -11.51 5.45
N PRO A 28 -12.33 -12.06 6.05
CA PRO A 28 -13.69 -11.70 5.67
C PRO A 28 -14.03 -10.25 6.05
N ALA A 29 -14.93 -9.64 5.29
CA ALA A 29 -15.50 -8.35 5.66
C ALA A 29 -16.49 -8.48 6.85
N SER A 30 -16.58 -7.44 7.65
CA SER A 30 -17.64 -7.29 8.66
C SER A 30 -18.92 -6.76 8.03
N LEU A 31 -20.05 -7.37 8.39
CA LEU A 31 -21.38 -7.03 7.88
C LEU A 31 -22.31 -6.58 9.03
N GLY A 32 -23.39 -5.87 8.71
CA GLY A 32 -24.44 -5.46 9.67
C GLY A 32 -24.14 -4.21 10.50
N LEU A 33 -22.88 -3.95 10.88
CA LEU A 33 -22.52 -2.76 11.67
C LEU A 33 -22.84 -1.46 10.90
N SER A 34 -22.47 -1.40 9.62
CA SER A 34 -22.82 -0.29 8.73
C SER A 34 -24.33 -0.09 8.63
N ASP A 35 -25.12 -1.15 8.53
CA ASP A 35 -26.57 -1.04 8.40
C ASP A 35 -27.21 -0.52 9.69
N SER A 36 -26.71 -0.99 10.84
CA SER A 36 -27.10 -0.51 12.17
C SER A 36 -26.79 0.98 12.38
N LEU A 37 -25.66 1.46 11.84
CA LEU A 37 -25.29 2.88 11.85
C LEU A 37 -26.20 3.70 10.92
N ARG A 38 -26.47 3.23 9.69
CA ARG A 38 -27.41 3.90 8.77
C ARG A 38 -28.80 4.04 9.38
N GLN A 39 -29.31 2.98 10.01
CA GLN A 39 -30.62 3.00 10.68
C GLN A 39 -30.72 4.05 11.80
N ARG A 40 -29.59 4.43 12.40
CA ARG A 40 -29.51 5.47 13.43
C ARG A 40 -29.25 6.87 12.85
N GLY A 41 -29.27 7.02 11.53
CA GLY A 41 -29.10 8.30 10.85
C GLY A 41 -27.65 8.73 10.63
N PHE A 42 -26.67 7.83 10.83
CA PHE A 42 -25.27 8.17 10.53
C PHE A 42 -25.02 8.17 9.02
N PRO A 43 -24.41 9.24 8.46
CA PRO A 43 -23.98 9.24 7.07
C PRO A 43 -22.79 8.29 6.90
N LEU A 44 -22.84 7.43 5.89
CA LEU A 44 -21.75 6.52 5.52
C LEU A 44 -21.30 6.78 4.09
N GLY A 45 -20.00 6.64 3.84
CA GLY A 45 -19.38 6.74 2.52
C GLY A 45 -18.39 5.60 2.28
N ARG A 46 -17.88 5.51 1.04
CA ARG A 46 -16.83 4.56 0.67
C ARG A 46 -15.53 5.29 0.35
N LEU A 47 -14.45 4.80 0.93
CA LEU A 47 -13.09 5.18 0.63
C LEU A 47 -12.36 4.00 -0.02
N LYS A 48 -11.28 4.30 -0.72
CA LYS A 48 -10.41 3.28 -1.32
C LYS A 48 -8.96 3.55 -0.99
N THR A 49 -8.19 2.47 -0.84
CA THR A 49 -6.73 2.49 -0.71
C THR A 49 -6.16 1.29 -1.46
N GLY A 50 -4.94 1.41 -1.94
CA GLY A 50 -4.19 0.32 -2.54
C GLY A 50 -3.08 -0.17 -1.61
N THR A 51 -2.54 -1.34 -1.92
CA THR A 51 -1.29 -1.89 -1.37
C THR A 51 -0.48 -2.44 -2.54
N PRO A 52 0.86 -2.32 -2.57
CA PRO A 52 1.68 -3.01 -3.55
C PRO A 52 1.64 -4.53 -3.33
N PRO A 53 2.08 -5.30 -4.33
CA PRO A 53 2.31 -6.73 -4.16
C PRO A 53 3.54 -6.98 -3.29
N GLN A 54 3.46 -7.98 -2.40
CA GLN A 54 4.63 -8.51 -1.69
C GLN A 54 5.49 -9.35 -2.64
N LEU A 55 6.80 -9.07 -2.65
CA LEU A 55 7.79 -9.75 -3.49
C LEU A 55 8.62 -10.72 -2.66
N LEU A 56 9.13 -11.78 -3.31
CA LEU A 56 10.03 -12.74 -2.69
C LEU A 56 11.48 -12.21 -2.77
N ALA A 57 12.11 -11.96 -1.63
CA ALA A 57 13.47 -11.41 -1.52
C ALA A 57 14.50 -12.17 -2.36
N SER A 58 14.45 -13.51 -2.37
CA SER A 58 15.42 -14.32 -3.12
C SER A 58 15.28 -14.21 -4.65
N SER A 59 14.22 -13.55 -5.14
CA SER A 59 14.00 -13.30 -6.57
C SER A 59 14.47 -11.92 -7.03
N ILE A 60 15.01 -11.10 -6.11
CA ILE A 60 15.41 -9.71 -6.35
C ILE A 60 16.94 -9.61 -6.38
N ASP A 61 17.48 -8.88 -7.37
CA ASP A 61 18.88 -8.49 -7.41
C ASP A 61 19.10 -7.14 -6.73
N PHE A 62 19.43 -7.18 -5.43
CA PHE A 62 19.72 -6.00 -4.63
C PHE A 62 21.07 -5.35 -4.96
N SER A 63 21.99 -6.03 -5.66
CA SER A 63 23.33 -5.51 -5.91
C SER A 63 23.34 -4.29 -6.84
N SER A 64 22.26 -4.12 -7.60
CA SER A 64 22.05 -3.00 -8.53
C SER A 64 21.35 -1.80 -7.90
N MET A 65 20.95 -1.89 -6.63
CA MET A 65 20.13 -0.89 -5.93
C MET A 65 20.95 -0.03 -4.99
N GLU A 66 20.43 1.15 -4.66
CA GLU A 66 21.02 2.00 -3.62
C GLU A 66 20.56 1.50 -2.24
N GLU A 67 21.51 1.08 -1.41
CA GLU A 67 21.23 0.71 -0.02
C GLU A 67 20.95 1.95 0.82
N GLN A 68 19.86 1.91 1.60
CA GLN A 68 19.50 2.95 2.56
C GLN A 68 19.46 2.35 3.99
N PRO A 69 20.55 2.45 4.75
CA PRO A 69 20.56 2.05 6.16
C PRO A 69 19.82 3.08 7.03
N GLY A 70 19.35 2.62 8.19
CA GLY A 70 18.77 3.51 9.20
C GLY A 70 19.83 4.31 9.96
N ASP A 71 19.42 5.45 10.52
CA ASP A 71 20.28 6.29 11.36
C ASP A 71 20.55 5.65 12.73
N PRO A 72 21.79 5.75 13.26
CA PRO A 72 22.12 5.19 14.56
C PRO A 72 21.46 5.99 15.70
N GLY A 73 21.01 5.27 16.73
CA GLY A 73 20.54 5.88 17.98
C GLY A 73 19.16 6.54 17.92
N VAL A 74 18.39 6.33 16.83
CA VAL A 74 17.04 6.89 16.67
C VAL A 74 16.00 5.99 17.31
N GLY A 75 15.27 6.52 18.30
CA GLY A 75 14.15 5.85 18.96
C GLY A 75 12.87 6.66 18.89
N PHE A 76 11.73 5.98 18.86
CA PHE A 76 10.40 6.63 18.75
C PHE A 76 9.89 7.26 20.06
N VAL A 77 10.41 6.81 21.20
CA VAL A 77 9.94 7.23 22.53
C VAL A 77 10.97 8.15 23.16
N HIS A 78 10.48 9.22 23.80
CA HIS A 78 11.33 10.11 24.58
C HIS A 78 12.09 9.33 25.67
N ARG A 79 13.40 9.57 25.75
CA ARG A 79 14.31 8.87 26.66
C ARG A 79 15.32 9.88 27.20
N ASN A 80 15.74 9.63 28.44
CA ASN A 80 16.85 10.37 29.07
C ASN A 80 18.22 9.84 28.61
N GLU A 81 18.28 8.58 28.18
CA GLU A 81 19.49 7.91 27.71
C GLU A 81 19.45 7.68 26.20
N PRO A 82 20.62 7.60 25.53
CA PRO A 82 20.69 7.26 24.11
C PRO A 82 19.97 5.95 23.80
N PHE A 83 19.20 5.92 22.71
CA PHE A 83 18.52 4.70 22.31
C PHE A 83 19.50 3.70 21.69
N VAL A 84 19.41 2.45 22.11
CA VAL A 84 20.09 1.32 21.47
C VAL A 84 19.01 0.39 20.94
N PRO A 85 18.94 0.15 19.62
CA PRO A 85 17.98 -0.79 19.05
C PRO A 85 18.15 -2.18 19.66
N PRO A 86 17.07 -2.80 20.20
CA PRO A 86 17.15 -4.14 20.77
C PRO A 86 17.25 -5.25 19.71
N LEU A 87 17.03 -4.91 18.44
CA LEU A 87 17.08 -5.81 17.29
C LEU A 87 18.06 -5.28 16.24
N PRO A 88 18.65 -6.18 15.42
CA PRO A 88 19.43 -5.78 14.26
C PRO A 88 18.66 -4.79 13.41
N GLN A 89 19.32 -3.70 13.02
CA GLN A 89 18.79 -2.80 12.00
C GLN A 89 19.18 -3.38 10.64
N ILE A 90 18.21 -3.43 9.72
CA ILE A 90 18.41 -3.89 8.34
C ILE A 90 18.07 -2.74 7.39
N SER A 91 18.73 -2.74 6.23
CA SER A 91 18.59 -1.67 5.25
C SER A 91 17.33 -1.82 4.39
N CYS A 92 16.79 -0.70 3.96
CA CYS A 92 15.90 -0.64 2.80
C CYS A 92 16.72 -0.44 1.54
N TYR A 93 16.10 -0.62 0.38
CA TYR A 93 16.76 -0.42 -0.91
C TYR A 93 15.94 0.49 -1.81
N ILE A 94 16.62 1.33 -2.59
CA ILE A 94 15.98 2.28 -3.49
C ILE A 94 16.22 1.85 -4.93
N THR A 95 15.13 1.88 -5.70
CA THR A 95 15.15 1.72 -7.15
C THR A 95 14.15 2.66 -7.83
N HIS A 96 14.07 2.57 -9.15
CA HIS A 96 13.25 3.45 -9.96
C HIS A 96 12.46 2.70 -11.03
N THR A 97 11.26 3.18 -11.34
CA THR A 97 10.57 2.77 -12.58
C THR A 97 11.36 3.21 -13.81
N THR A 98 11.13 2.54 -14.93
CA THR A 98 11.71 2.90 -16.24
C THR A 98 10.62 3.37 -17.21
N SER A 99 11.02 3.86 -18.38
CA SER A 99 10.10 4.14 -19.49
C SER A 99 9.33 2.89 -19.93
N ALA A 100 9.96 1.72 -19.91
CA ALA A 100 9.31 0.45 -20.19
C ALA A 100 8.22 0.12 -19.15
N THR A 101 8.48 0.38 -17.86
CA THR A 101 7.47 0.26 -16.80
C THR A 101 6.27 1.16 -17.06
N LYS A 102 6.52 2.42 -17.44
CA LYS A 102 5.47 3.38 -17.77
C LYS A 102 4.62 2.89 -18.94
N GLN A 103 5.25 2.45 -20.02
CA GLN A 103 4.56 1.92 -21.20
C GLN A 103 3.65 0.73 -20.85
N ILE A 104 4.17 -0.25 -20.11
CA ILE A 104 3.39 -1.43 -19.68
C ILE A 104 2.14 -1.01 -18.91
N ILE A 105 2.27 -0.05 -18.00
CA ILE A 105 1.15 0.44 -17.20
C ILE A 105 0.14 1.19 -18.08
N GLU A 106 0.59 2.08 -18.95
CA GLU A 106 -0.27 2.86 -19.87
C GLU A 106 -1.09 1.94 -20.79
N GLU A 107 -0.46 0.92 -21.38
CA GLU A 107 -1.12 -0.08 -22.23
C GLU A 107 -2.21 -0.85 -21.47
N ASN A 108 -2.08 -1.02 -20.15
CA ASN A 108 -2.96 -1.82 -19.32
C ASN A 108 -3.85 -1.01 -18.36
N LEU A 109 -3.92 0.33 -18.50
CA LEU A 109 -4.76 1.16 -17.63
C LEU A 109 -6.23 0.72 -17.60
N HIS A 110 -6.75 0.24 -18.73
CA HIS A 110 -8.11 -0.28 -18.87
C HIS A 110 -8.40 -1.51 -17.97
N CYS A 111 -7.37 -2.28 -17.62
CA CYS A 111 -7.46 -3.40 -16.70
C CYS A 111 -7.52 -2.96 -15.23
N SER A 112 -7.08 -1.73 -14.91
CA SER A 112 -7.10 -1.23 -13.52
C SER A 112 -8.53 -1.05 -13.03
N ALA A 113 -8.78 -1.43 -11.78
CA ALA A 113 -10.06 -1.18 -11.13
C ALA A 113 -10.37 0.33 -11.00
N LEU A 114 -9.32 1.16 -10.91
CA LEU A 114 -9.42 2.62 -10.80
C LEU A 114 -9.92 3.26 -12.10
N TYR A 115 -9.34 2.87 -13.24
CA TYR A 115 -9.60 3.48 -14.54
C TYR A 115 -10.66 2.72 -15.36
N GLY A 116 -10.90 1.45 -15.06
CA GLY A 116 -11.93 0.62 -15.71
C GLY A 116 -13.35 0.84 -15.18
N GLY A 117 -13.60 1.87 -14.35
CA GLY A 117 -14.93 2.22 -13.85
C GLY A 117 -15.51 1.28 -12.79
N ARG A 118 -14.68 0.43 -12.17
CA ARG A 118 -15.13 -0.65 -11.26
C ARG A 118 -15.08 -0.28 -9.78
N ILE A 119 -14.46 0.85 -9.43
CA ILE A 119 -14.38 1.30 -8.04
C ILE A 119 -15.33 2.46 -7.78
N GLU A 120 -16.26 2.24 -6.86
CA GLU A 120 -17.04 3.29 -6.22
C GLU A 120 -16.30 3.81 -4.98
N GLY A 121 -15.96 5.11 -4.98
CA GLY A 121 -15.38 5.76 -3.81
C GLY A 121 -14.34 6.82 -4.16
N VAL A 122 -14.25 7.83 -3.29
CA VAL A 122 -13.27 8.91 -3.41
C VAL A 122 -11.92 8.37 -2.94
N GLY A 123 -10.92 8.39 -3.83
CA GLY A 123 -9.55 8.07 -3.46
C GLY A 123 -8.90 9.18 -2.63
N PRO A 124 -7.92 8.86 -1.78
CA PRO A 124 -7.13 9.87 -1.09
C PRO A 124 -6.43 10.78 -2.12
N ARG A 125 -6.48 12.09 -1.89
CA ARG A 125 -5.92 13.09 -2.82
C ARG A 125 -4.39 13.04 -2.94
N TYR A 126 -3.70 12.48 -1.94
CA TYR A 126 -2.27 12.67 -1.71
C TYR A 126 -1.39 11.43 -1.97
N CYS A 127 -1.96 10.23 -1.97
CA CYS A 127 -1.24 8.98 -2.25
C CYS A 127 -1.87 8.23 -3.44
N PRO A 128 -1.69 8.73 -4.67
CA PRO A 128 -2.10 8.02 -5.87
C PRO A 128 -1.38 6.67 -5.98
N SER A 129 -2.07 5.65 -6.50
CA SER A 129 -1.44 4.39 -6.92
C SER A 129 -0.45 4.64 -8.07
N ILE A 130 0.44 3.69 -8.36
CA ILE A 130 1.49 3.91 -9.37
C ILE A 130 0.90 4.21 -10.76
N GLU A 131 -0.20 3.54 -11.12
CA GLU A 131 -0.92 3.80 -12.36
C GLU A 131 -1.57 5.20 -12.39
N ASP A 132 -2.01 5.70 -11.23
CA ASP A 132 -2.55 7.05 -11.12
C ASP A 132 -1.45 8.12 -11.12
N LYS A 133 -0.26 7.82 -10.56
CA LYS A 133 0.93 8.68 -10.63
C LYS A 133 1.39 8.87 -12.06
N ILE A 134 1.40 7.80 -12.86
CA ILE A 134 1.82 7.85 -14.26
C ILE A 134 0.89 8.76 -15.09
N VAL A 135 -0.42 8.68 -14.87
CA VAL A 135 -1.40 9.53 -15.57
C VAL A 135 -1.31 10.99 -15.11
N LYS A 136 -1.26 11.23 -13.79
CA LYS A 136 -1.27 12.59 -13.24
C LYS A 136 0.05 13.34 -13.43
N PHE A 137 1.16 12.63 -13.40
CA PHE A 137 2.52 13.17 -13.47
C PHE A 137 3.23 12.61 -14.69
N ALA A 138 2.58 12.69 -15.85
CA ALA A 138 3.08 12.13 -17.10
C ALA A 138 4.40 12.75 -17.57
N ASP A 139 4.77 13.92 -17.06
CA ASP A 139 6.06 14.58 -17.30
C ASP A 139 7.24 13.89 -16.60
N LYS A 140 6.99 13.06 -15.58
CA LYS A 140 8.05 12.37 -14.84
C LYS A 140 8.61 11.21 -15.62
N GLU A 141 9.94 11.20 -15.78
CA GLU A 141 10.67 10.12 -16.44
C GLU A 141 10.68 8.83 -15.61
N ARG A 142 10.70 8.97 -14.28
CA ARG A 142 10.74 7.85 -13.33
C ARG A 142 10.09 8.20 -12.00
N HIS A 143 9.70 7.17 -11.26
CA HIS A 143 9.20 7.25 -9.89
C HIS A 143 10.10 6.44 -8.96
N HIS A 144 10.34 6.95 -7.75
CA HIS A 144 11.09 6.26 -6.70
C HIS A 144 10.27 5.11 -6.13
N ILE A 145 10.95 4.00 -5.86
CA ILE A 145 10.42 2.80 -5.21
C ILE A 145 11.37 2.44 -4.07
N PHE A 146 10.81 2.20 -2.90
CA PHE A 146 11.50 1.55 -1.80
C PHE A 146 11.17 0.07 -1.82
N LEU A 147 12.19 -0.75 -1.58
CA LEU A 147 12.05 -2.16 -1.25
C LEU A 147 12.31 -2.28 0.25
N GLU A 148 11.27 -2.62 0.99
CA GLU A 148 11.29 -2.63 2.46
C GLU A 148 11.12 -4.07 2.96
N PRO A 149 12.10 -4.64 3.69
CA PRO A 149 11.92 -5.97 4.28
C PRO A 149 10.81 -5.95 5.34
N GLU A 150 9.83 -6.86 5.23
CA GLU A 150 8.70 -6.90 6.18
C GLU A 150 9.07 -7.53 7.55
N GLY A 151 10.26 -8.11 7.68
CA GLY A 151 10.78 -8.61 8.95
C GLY A 151 12.11 -9.35 8.85
N LEU A 152 12.73 -9.62 10.00
CA LEU A 152 14.05 -10.28 10.09
C LEU A 152 14.05 -11.76 9.65
N TYR A 153 12.88 -12.41 9.70
CA TYR A 153 12.75 -13.86 9.52
C TYR A 153 11.78 -14.24 8.39
N THR A 154 11.44 -13.28 7.52
CA THR A 154 10.61 -13.50 6.32
C THR A 154 11.43 -13.18 5.07
N GLN A 155 10.98 -13.70 3.93
CA GLN A 155 11.49 -13.32 2.62
C GLN A 155 10.54 -12.35 1.91
N GLU A 156 9.55 -11.80 2.59
CA GLU A 156 8.62 -10.82 2.01
C GLU A 156 9.25 -9.42 1.99
N ILE A 157 9.22 -8.82 0.80
CA ILE A 157 9.62 -7.43 0.55
C ILE A 157 8.37 -6.67 0.10
N TYR A 158 8.12 -5.54 0.76
CA TYR A 158 7.09 -4.58 0.37
C TYR A 158 7.59 -3.66 -0.76
#